data_AF-A0A7S0CU17-F1
#
_entry.id   AF-A0A7S0CU17-F1
#
_cell.length_a   1.000
_cell.length_b   1.000
_cell.length_c   1.000
_cell.angle_alpha   90.00
_cell.angle_beta   90.00
_cell.angle_gamma   90.00
#
_symmetry.space_group_name_H-M   'P 1'
#
loop_
_entity.id
_entity.type
_entity.pdbx_description
1 polymer ?
#
loop_
_entity_poly.entity_id
_entity_poly.type
_entity_poly.pdbx_seq_one_letter_code
_entity_poly.pdbx_strand_id
1 'polypeptide(L)'
;MCDTEVQYVSNLYTLSEVFYKPLQVQKFKILNDGLVTVFFSNVSQILAVNSKFCEEICHRLDKWGDPSIPADVEPLGRIFNKFAPLLNLYCEYAGSFDDVTASIRNHEAADGPLKSFLAAASRDPRCGGRSLQSFLIMPIQRVPRYQLLLKELLKHLPQEHKSRQSLSAALVRAGKASKRIEREMHEREEIDKMLKLQRRFNRDSLLVLARPGRKLLKAQLLRRRGHRSEREVRVFLFSDLLVYADEAASGRLICRGEFSLHRCRADPAPLRTGDPEAPRTIQIRSPEYSFEV
;
A
#
# COMPACT_ATOMS: atom_id res chain seq x y z
N MET A 1 9.24 25.57 -3.47
CA MET A 1 8.82 24.30 -4.12
C MET A 1 9.98 23.72 -4.94
N CYS A 2 10.52 24.45 -5.92
CA CYS A 2 11.69 24.02 -6.74
C CYS A 2 12.86 23.54 -5.86
N ASP A 3 13.33 24.30 -4.86
CA ASP A 3 14.47 23.86 -4.01
C ASP A 3 14.25 22.49 -3.36
N THR A 4 13.04 22.25 -2.84
CA THR A 4 12.71 20.96 -2.21
C THR A 4 12.58 19.83 -3.23
N GLU A 5 12.28 20.12 -4.50
CA GLU A 5 12.24 19.15 -5.59
C GLU A 5 13.65 18.82 -6.06
N VAL A 6 14.49 19.84 -6.27
CA VAL A 6 15.92 19.70 -6.59
C VAL A 6 16.60 18.80 -5.57
N GLN A 7 16.36 19.06 -4.27
CA GLN A 7 16.91 18.23 -3.21
C GLN A 7 16.36 16.80 -3.23
N TYR A 8 15.08 16.61 -3.58
CA TYR A 8 14.47 15.28 -3.67
C TYR A 8 15.03 14.47 -4.83
N VAL A 9 15.13 15.06 -6.02
CA VAL A 9 15.75 14.45 -7.21
C VAL A 9 17.22 14.14 -6.94
N SER A 10 17.96 15.05 -6.31
CA SER A 10 19.34 14.79 -5.90
C SER A 10 19.44 13.58 -4.95
N ASN A 11 18.53 13.45 -3.98
CA ASN A 11 18.51 12.29 -3.09
C ASN A 11 18.18 10.98 -3.82
N LEU A 12 17.25 11.00 -4.78
CA LEU A 12 16.93 9.84 -5.63
C LEU A 12 18.12 9.46 -6.53
N TYR A 13 18.87 10.45 -7.02
CA TYR A 13 20.09 10.22 -7.78
C TYR A 13 21.17 9.58 -6.90
N THR A 14 21.36 10.06 -5.66
CA THR A 14 22.24 9.41 -4.68
C THR A 14 21.82 7.97 -4.41
N LEU A 15 20.51 7.71 -4.25
CA LEU A 15 19.99 6.35 -4.09
C LEU A 15 20.36 5.44 -5.28
N SER A 16 20.25 5.95 -6.51
CA SER A 16 20.66 5.23 -7.73
C SER A 16 22.18 5.00 -7.79
N GLU A 17 22.98 6.06 -7.70
CA GLU A 17 24.42 5.99 -7.99
C GLU A 17 25.26 5.40 -6.87
N VAL A 18 24.89 5.61 -5.60
CA VAL A 18 25.67 5.16 -4.45
C VAL A 18 25.27 3.75 -4.03
N PHE A 19 24.00 3.39 -4.19
CA PHE A 19 23.49 2.09 -3.75
C PHE A 19 23.14 1.18 -4.91
N TYR A 20 22.16 1.54 -5.75
CA TYR A 20 21.60 0.58 -6.70
C TYR A 20 22.56 0.17 -7.82
N LYS A 21 23.19 1.12 -8.51
CA LYS A 21 24.14 0.79 -9.58
C LYS A 21 25.34 -0.04 -9.08
N PRO A 22 25.99 0.30 -7.96
CA PRO A 22 27.07 -0.53 -7.42
C PRO A 22 26.60 -1.95 -7.04
N LEU A 23 25.36 -2.10 -6.52
CA LEU A 23 24.79 -3.43 -6.27
C LEU A 23 24.75 -4.27 -7.56
N GLN A 24 24.40 -3.66 -8.69
CA GLN A 24 24.34 -4.31 -10.00
C GLN A 24 25.74 -4.66 -10.54
N VAL A 25 26.66 -3.70 -10.52
CA VAL A 25 28.04 -3.88 -11.03
C VAL A 25 28.77 -4.97 -10.26
N GLN A 26 28.63 -4.99 -8.94
CA GLN A 26 29.26 -5.99 -8.07
C GLN A 26 28.46 -7.29 -7.96
N LYS A 27 27.30 -7.38 -8.63
CA LYS A 27 26.44 -8.58 -8.71
C LYS A 27 26.07 -9.16 -7.34
N PHE A 28 25.65 -8.30 -6.41
CA PHE A 28 25.22 -8.75 -5.09
C PHE A 28 24.01 -9.70 -5.18
N LYS A 29 24.01 -10.74 -4.34
CA LYS A 29 22.97 -11.78 -4.33
C LYS A 29 21.57 -11.25 -4.04
N ILE A 30 21.46 -10.10 -3.38
CA ILE A 30 20.18 -9.44 -3.12
C ILE A 30 19.39 -9.14 -4.40
N LEU A 31 20.07 -8.94 -5.54
CA LEU A 31 19.41 -8.70 -6.83
C LEU A 31 18.75 -9.95 -7.43
N ASN A 32 19.00 -11.13 -6.87
CA ASN A 32 18.25 -12.34 -7.22
C ASN A 32 16.85 -12.36 -6.59
N ASP A 33 16.61 -11.52 -5.57
CA ASP A 33 15.25 -11.28 -5.09
C ASP A 33 14.50 -10.42 -6.12
N GLY A 34 13.56 -11.07 -6.82
CA GLY A 34 12.73 -10.41 -7.83
C GLY A 34 11.95 -9.21 -7.27
N LEU A 35 11.56 -9.25 -6.00
CA LEU A 35 10.86 -8.14 -5.35
C LEU A 35 11.77 -6.91 -5.26
N VAL A 36 13.03 -7.10 -4.82
CA VAL A 36 14.02 -6.03 -4.69
C VAL A 36 14.36 -5.43 -6.06
N THR A 37 14.55 -6.28 -7.08
CA THR A 37 14.89 -5.83 -8.43
C THR A 37 13.76 -5.03 -9.08
N VAL A 38 12.52 -5.49 -8.96
CA VAL A 38 11.34 -4.74 -9.45
C VAL A 38 11.22 -3.40 -8.72
N PHE A 39 11.43 -3.38 -7.41
CA PHE A 39 11.35 -2.16 -6.61
C PHE A 39 12.36 -1.09 -7.04
N PHE A 40 13.63 -1.45 -7.26
CA PHE A 40 14.63 -0.50 -7.75
C PHE A 40 14.42 -0.07 -9.22
N SER A 41 13.78 -0.92 -10.04
CA SER A 41 13.29 -0.49 -11.35
C SER A 41 12.26 0.62 -11.22
N ASN A 42 11.31 0.50 -10.27
CA ASN A 42 10.34 1.54 -9.98
C ASN A 42 11.01 2.82 -9.43
N VAL A 43 12.03 2.71 -8.55
CA VAL A 43 12.86 3.87 -8.13
C VAL A 43 13.40 4.63 -9.34
N SER A 44 13.90 3.91 -10.34
CA SER A 44 14.46 4.52 -11.55
C SER A 44 13.41 5.26 -12.38
N GLN A 45 12.19 4.71 -12.47
CA GLN A 45 11.06 5.39 -13.13
C GLN A 45 10.62 6.64 -12.37
N ILE A 46 10.54 6.56 -11.04
CA ILE A 46 10.25 7.71 -10.18
C ILE A 46 11.32 8.79 -10.38
N LEU A 47 12.60 8.44 -10.34
CA LEU A 47 13.69 9.37 -10.60
C LEU A 47 13.54 10.07 -11.96
N ALA A 48 13.28 9.33 -13.04
CA ALA A 48 13.13 9.91 -14.37
C ALA A 48 11.97 10.90 -14.46
N VAL A 49 10.80 10.53 -13.93
CA VAL A 49 9.61 11.40 -13.96
C VAL A 49 9.79 12.64 -13.09
N ASN A 50 10.41 12.52 -11.91
CA ASN A 50 10.60 13.65 -11.01
C ASN A 50 11.75 14.56 -11.47
N SER A 51 12.77 14.02 -12.17
CA SER A 51 13.82 14.83 -12.81
C SER A 51 13.22 15.75 -13.87
N LYS A 52 12.39 15.20 -14.77
CA LYS A 52 11.68 16.00 -15.78
C LYS A 52 10.77 17.06 -15.15
N PHE A 53 10.02 16.69 -14.11
CA PHE A 53 9.18 17.64 -13.39
C PHE A 53 10.03 18.76 -12.74
N CYS A 54 11.17 18.41 -12.15
CA CYS A 54 12.10 19.36 -11.54
C CYS A 54 12.66 20.35 -12.56
N GLU A 55 13.08 19.86 -13.73
CA GLU A 55 13.56 20.70 -14.84
C GLU A 55 12.48 21.70 -15.26
N GLU A 56 11.24 21.24 -15.48
CA GLU A 56 10.12 22.09 -15.89
C GLU A 56 9.79 23.19 -14.85
N ILE A 57 9.78 22.86 -13.56
CA ILE A 57 9.48 23.85 -12.51
C ILE A 57 10.61 24.85 -12.29
N CYS A 58 11.86 24.43 -12.41
CA CYS A 58 12.99 25.32 -12.18
C CYS A 58 13.21 26.23 -13.40
N HIS A 59 13.09 25.72 -14.62
CA HIS A 59 13.03 26.57 -15.82
C HIS A 59 11.88 27.59 -15.78
N ARG A 60 10.73 27.22 -15.20
CA ARG A 60 9.63 28.17 -14.97
C ARG A 60 9.96 29.22 -13.92
N LEU A 61 10.75 28.87 -12.90
CA LEU A 61 11.16 29.79 -11.84
C LEU A 61 12.21 30.78 -12.33
N ASP A 62 13.17 30.34 -13.15
CA ASP A 62 14.20 31.22 -13.75
C ASP A 62 13.57 32.33 -14.61
N LYS A 63 12.43 32.00 -15.21
CA LYS A 63 11.61 32.88 -16.06
C LYS A 63 10.56 33.67 -15.28
N TRP A 64 10.60 33.63 -13.94
CA TRP A 64 9.60 34.29 -13.11
C TRP A 64 9.87 35.79 -12.99
N GLY A 65 8.92 36.62 -13.42
CA GLY A 65 9.01 38.08 -13.31
C GLY A 65 9.75 38.76 -14.48
N ASP A 66 10.16 38.00 -15.50
CA ASP A 66 10.71 38.56 -16.73
C ASP A 66 9.60 39.20 -17.59
N PRO A 67 9.64 40.53 -17.81
CA PRO A 67 8.61 41.24 -18.57
C PRO A 67 8.61 40.92 -20.07
N SER A 68 9.67 40.30 -20.60
CA SER A 68 9.73 39.82 -21.98
C SER A 68 8.98 38.50 -22.19
N ILE A 69 8.61 37.84 -21.09
CA ILE A 69 7.96 36.54 -21.11
C ILE A 69 6.45 36.75 -21.10
N PRO A 70 5.72 36.27 -22.13
CA PRO A 70 4.31 36.54 -22.22
C PRO A 70 3.54 35.90 -21.06
N ALA A 71 2.47 36.57 -20.62
CA ALA A 71 1.70 36.20 -19.43
C ALA A 71 0.99 34.83 -19.53
N ASP A 72 1.12 34.16 -20.67
CA ASP A 72 0.61 32.84 -21.03
C ASP A 72 1.63 31.70 -20.85
N VAL A 73 2.89 32.01 -20.45
CA VAL A 73 3.86 30.97 -20.09
C VAL A 73 3.31 30.04 -19.02
N GLU A 74 3.51 28.75 -19.25
CA GLU A 74 2.76 27.70 -18.58
C GLU A 74 2.79 27.87 -17.06
N PRO A 75 1.63 28.13 -16.43
CA PRO A 75 1.56 28.30 -14.99
C PRO A 75 2.08 27.06 -14.29
N LEU A 76 2.76 27.23 -13.15
CA LEU A 76 3.23 26.12 -12.30
C LEU A 76 2.15 25.07 -12.05
N GLY A 77 0.89 25.51 -11.88
CA GLY A 77 -0.25 24.61 -11.74
C GLY A 77 -0.46 23.70 -12.95
N ARG A 78 -0.28 24.20 -14.19
CA ARG A 78 -0.38 23.37 -15.40
C ARG A 78 0.75 22.35 -15.52
N ILE A 79 1.99 22.74 -15.19
CA ILE A 79 3.13 21.81 -15.10
C ILE A 79 2.81 20.67 -14.14
N PHE A 80 2.37 21.01 -12.92
CA PHE A 80 1.98 19.99 -11.94
C PHE A 80 0.80 19.13 -12.41
N ASN A 81 -0.17 19.73 -13.10
CA ASN A 81 -1.33 19.00 -13.62
C ASN A 81 -0.96 17.93 -14.66
N LYS A 82 0.12 18.14 -15.44
CA LYS A 82 0.69 17.14 -16.36
C LYS A 82 1.45 16.05 -15.60
N PHE A 83 2.13 16.41 -14.51
CA PHE A 83 2.85 15.49 -13.64
C PHE A 83 1.94 14.62 -12.75
N ALA A 84 0.84 15.15 -12.25
CA ALA A 84 0.00 14.49 -11.23
C ALA A 84 -0.53 13.09 -11.61
N PRO A 85 -0.91 12.80 -12.88
CA PRO A 85 -1.26 11.44 -13.29
C PRO A 85 -0.11 10.44 -13.13
N LEU A 86 1.14 10.89 -13.30
CA LEU A 86 2.35 10.05 -13.20
C LEU A 86 2.68 9.66 -11.76
N LEU A 87 2.05 10.31 -10.76
CA LEU A 87 2.13 9.89 -9.36
C LEU A 87 1.57 8.47 -9.13
N ASN A 88 0.87 7.86 -10.10
CA ASN A 88 0.48 6.45 -10.06
C ASN A 88 1.65 5.49 -9.84
N LEU A 89 2.84 5.83 -10.34
CA LEU A 89 4.03 4.99 -10.19
C LEU A 89 4.40 4.77 -8.71
N TYR A 90 4.04 5.73 -7.85
CA TYR A 90 4.25 5.65 -6.41
C TYR A 90 3.32 4.64 -5.73
N CYS A 91 2.21 4.22 -6.34
CA CYS A 91 1.34 3.19 -5.77
C CYS A 91 2.07 1.85 -5.67
N GLU A 92 2.76 1.44 -6.74
CA GLU A 92 3.54 0.21 -6.76
C GLU A 92 4.72 0.27 -5.79
N TYR A 93 5.37 1.44 -5.70
CA TYR A 93 6.47 1.68 -4.77
C TYR A 93 6.00 1.55 -3.32
N ALA A 94 4.96 2.30 -2.95
CA ALA A 94 4.47 2.31 -1.58
C ALA A 94 3.88 0.95 -1.17
N GLY A 95 3.19 0.28 -2.10
CA GLY A 95 2.60 -1.04 -1.87
C GLY A 95 3.57 -2.22 -1.78
N SER A 96 4.87 -2.01 -2.03
CA SER A 96 5.92 -3.04 -1.87
C SER A 96 7.02 -2.62 -0.89
N PHE A 97 6.93 -1.40 -0.35
CA PHE A 97 7.98 -0.79 0.46
C PHE A 97 8.33 -1.59 1.71
N ASP A 98 7.31 -2.04 2.47
CA ASP A 98 7.53 -2.77 3.72
C ASP A 98 8.16 -4.14 3.46
N ASP A 99 7.65 -4.87 2.46
CA ASP A 99 8.17 -6.19 2.08
C ASP A 99 9.62 -6.10 1.59
N VAL A 100 9.93 -5.10 0.74
CA VAL A 100 11.29 -4.87 0.23
C VAL A 100 12.23 -4.46 1.34
N THR A 101 11.81 -3.55 2.24
CA THR A 101 12.65 -3.11 3.35
C THR A 101 12.93 -4.26 4.31
N ALA A 102 11.95 -5.14 4.57
CA ALA A 102 12.15 -6.37 5.33
C ALA A 102 13.12 -7.31 4.61
N SER A 103 12.97 -7.51 3.31
CA SER A 103 13.90 -8.34 2.52
C SER A 103 15.33 -7.80 2.57
N ILE A 104 15.54 -6.50 2.34
CA ILE A 104 16.86 -5.85 2.44
C ILE A 104 17.48 -6.08 3.82
N ARG A 105 16.71 -5.91 4.90
CA ARG A 105 17.21 -6.15 6.27
C ARG A 105 17.61 -7.61 6.49
N ASN A 106 16.82 -8.56 6.00
CA ASN A 106 17.11 -9.99 6.12
C ASN A 106 18.39 -10.35 5.34
N HIS A 107 18.54 -9.82 4.12
CA HIS A 107 19.76 -10.01 3.33
C HIS A 107 20.97 -9.34 3.98
N GLU A 108 20.84 -8.12 4.50
CA GLU A 108 21.92 -7.42 5.21
C GLU A 108 22.37 -8.19 6.47
N ALA A 109 21.44 -8.82 7.19
CA ALA A 109 21.77 -9.63 8.35
C ALA A 109 22.47 -10.96 7.98
N ALA A 110 22.12 -11.55 6.83
CA ALA A 110 22.64 -12.84 6.39
C ALA A 110 23.92 -12.75 5.52
N ASP A 111 24.18 -11.60 4.89
CA ASP A 111 25.27 -11.39 3.92
C ASP A 111 26.26 -10.33 4.43
N GLY A 112 27.37 -10.79 5.02
CA GLY A 112 28.43 -9.93 5.58
C GLY A 112 29.05 -8.96 4.55
N PRO A 113 29.38 -9.40 3.32
CA PRO A 113 29.75 -8.51 2.22
C PRO A 113 28.72 -7.41 1.94
N LEU A 114 27.43 -7.75 1.86
CA LEU A 114 26.37 -6.75 1.65
C LEU A 114 26.31 -5.72 2.78
N LYS A 115 26.35 -6.17 4.03
CA LYS A 115 26.38 -5.30 5.21
C LYS A 115 27.56 -4.32 5.17
N SER A 116 28.75 -4.83 4.86
CA SER A 116 29.96 -4.03 4.77
C SER A 116 29.87 -3.00 3.64
N PHE A 117 29.32 -3.41 2.49
CA PHE A 117 29.04 -2.52 1.37
C PHE A 117 28.06 -1.41 1.75
N LEU A 118 26.90 -1.72 2.35
CA LEU A 118 25.90 -0.72 2.72
C LEU A 118 26.45 0.28 3.76
N ALA A 119 27.25 -0.21 4.72
CA ALA A 119 27.94 0.65 5.69
C ALA A 119 28.98 1.56 5.01
N ALA A 120 29.71 1.06 4.01
CA ALA A 120 30.66 1.85 3.25
C ALA A 120 29.98 2.88 2.34
N ALA A 121 28.92 2.48 1.64
CA ALA A 121 28.11 3.34 0.78
C ALA A 121 27.51 4.52 1.57
N SER A 122 27.04 4.28 2.79
CA SER A 122 26.50 5.34 3.66
C SER A 122 27.53 6.41 4.09
N ARG A 123 28.84 6.11 3.95
CA ARG A 123 29.94 7.07 4.19
C ARG A 123 30.30 7.89 2.96
N ASP A 124 29.69 7.62 1.80
CA ASP A 124 29.85 8.49 0.62
C ASP A 124 29.40 9.92 0.99
N PRO A 125 30.18 10.96 0.66
CA PRO A 125 29.83 12.34 0.99
C PRO A 125 28.43 12.75 0.50
N ARG A 126 27.97 12.20 -0.62
CA ARG A 126 26.63 12.45 -1.18
C ARG A 126 25.51 11.94 -0.28
N CYS A 127 25.78 10.96 0.57
CA CYS A 127 24.82 10.43 1.52
C CYS A 127 24.62 11.37 2.72
N GLY A 128 25.65 12.12 3.12
CA GLY A 128 25.60 12.96 4.32
C GLY A 128 25.33 12.14 5.59
N GLY A 129 25.90 10.93 5.69
CA GLY A 129 25.72 10.01 6.83
C GLY A 129 24.38 9.28 6.89
N ARG A 130 23.53 9.45 5.88
CA ARG A 130 22.22 8.78 5.78
C ARG A 130 22.36 7.34 5.27
N SER A 131 21.60 6.41 5.87
CA SER A 131 21.55 5.01 5.44
C SER A 131 20.66 4.81 4.20
N LEU A 132 20.79 3.67 3.52
CA LEU A 132 19.93 3.27 2.41
C LEU A 132 18.44 3.42 2.77
N GLN A 133 18.02 2.90 3.92
CA GLN A 133 16.61 2.92 4.36
C GLN A 133 16.07 4.34 4.51
N SER A 134 16.91 5.30 4.91
CA SER A 134 16.49 6.70 5.02
C SER A 134 16.25 7.37 3.66
N PHE A 135 16.89 6.90 2.58
CA PHE A 135 16.56 7.31 1.21
C PHE A 135 15.28 6.64 0.71
N LEU A 136 15.10 5.35 1.00
CA LEU A 136 13.95 4.57 0.52
C LEU A 136 12.60 5.10 1.04
N ILE A 137 12.55 5.72 2.21
CA ILE A 137 11.29 6.27 2.74
C ILE A 137 10.86 7.58 2.05
N MET A 138 11.77 8.28 1.36
CA MET A 138 11.51 9.62 0.83
C MET A 138 10.38 9.68 -0.21
N PRO A 139 10.23 8.74 -1.17
CA PRO A 139 9.13 8.77 -2.13
C PRO A 139 7.75 8.70 -1.48
N ILE A 140 7.60 7.91 -0.41
CA ILE A 140 6.35 7.82 0.36
C ILE A 140 6.01 9.17 0.98
N GLN A 141 7.01 9.87 1.52
CA GLN A 141 6.83 11.18 2.14
C GLN A 141 6.65 12.32 1.12
N ARG A 142 7.12 12.15 -0.12
CA ARG A 142 7.09 13.20 -1.14
C ARG A 142 5.67 13.53 -1.58
N VAL A 143 4.82 12.52 -1.80
CA VAL A 143 3.48 12.74 -2.36
C VAL A 143 2.59 13.57 -1.44
N PRO A 144 2.50 13.30 -0.11
CA PRO A 144 1.79 14.18 0.82
C PRO A 144 2.36 15.60 0.86
N ARG A 145 3.69 15.74 0.72
CA ARG A 145 4.36 17.06 0.74
C ARG A 145 3.95 17.95 -0.44
N TYR A 146 3.64 17.41 -1.61
CA TYR A 146 3.10 18.20 -2.73
C TYR A 146 1.80 18.92 -2.36
N GLN A 147 0.91 18.29 -1.59
CA GLN A 147 -0.33 18.94 -1.14
C GLN A 147 -0.04 20.12 -0.22
N LEU A 148 0.89 19.97 0.71
CA LEU A 148 1.28 21.04 1.64
C LEU A 148 1.88 22.23 0.87
N LEU A 149 2.79 21.95 -0.07
CA LEU A 149 3.41 22.98 -0.91
C LEU A 149 2.38 23.71 -1.77
N LEU A 150 1.44 23.01 -2.39
CA LEU A 150 0.40 23.61 -3.23
C LEU A 150 -0.61 24.43 -2.41
N LYS A 151 -0.98 23.97 -1.21
CA LYS A 151 -1.82 24.74 -0.27
C LYS A 151 -1.13 26.04 0.13
N GLU A 152 0.15 25.97 0.47
CA GLU A 152 0.92 27.13 0.91
C GLU A 152 1.08 28.16 -0.21
N LEU A 153 1.32 27.71 -1.45
CA LEU A 153 1.33 28.59 -2.62
C LEU A 153 -0.01 29.30 -2.83
N LEU A 154 -1.13 28.59 -2.72
CA LEU A 154 -2.47 29.18 -2.86
C LEU A 154 -2.80 30.18 -1.75
N LYS A 155 -2.25 30.02 -0.55
CA LYS A 155 -2.45 30.97 0.56
C LYS A 155 -1.84 32.35 0.26
N HIS A 156 -0.75 32.39 -0.50
CA HIS A 156 0.02 33.61 -0.80
C HIS A 156 -0.35 34.27 -2.14
N LEU A 157 -1.32 33.72 -2.88
CA LEU A 157 -1.76 34.27 -4.16
C LEU A 157 -3.01 35.14 -4.01
N PRO A 158 -3.07 36.37 -4.56
CA PRO A 158 -4.28 37.21 -4.60
C PRO A 158 -5.44 36.49 -5.29
N GLN A 159 -6.69 36.71 -4.87
CA GLN A 159 -7.85 35.93 -5.36
C GLN A 159 -8.06 35.99 -6.88
N GLU A 160 -7.67 37.10 -7.49
CA GLU A 160 -7.82 37.41 -8.91
C GLU A 160 -6.64 36.88 -9.75
N HIS A 161 -5.65 36.25 -9.11
CA HIS A 161 -4.45 35.79 -9.78
C HIS A 161 -4.74 34.64 -10.77
N LYS A 162 -4.40 34.83 -12.04
CA LYS A 162 -4.68 33.93 -13.18
C LYS A 162 -4.25 32.47 -12.94
N SER A 163 -3.17 32.25 -12.19
CA SER A 163 -2.67 30.89 -11.89
C SER A 163 -3.47 30.13 -10.82
N ARG A 164 -4.35 30.77 -10.04
CA ARG A 164 -5.08 30.13 -8.93
C ARG A 164 -5.91 28.95 -9.39
N GLN A 165 -6.65 29.07 -10.49
CA GLN A 165 -7.46 27.98 -11.02
C GLN A 165 -6.61 26.73 -11.31
N SER A 166 -5.47 26.91 -11.98
CA SER A 166 -4.57 25.80 -12.32
C SER A 166 -3.92 25.16 -11.09
N LEU A 167 -3.59 25.95 -10.07
CA LEU A 167 -2.99 25.48 -8.81
C LEU A 167 -4.01 24.79 -7.91
N SER A 168 -5.25 25.28 -7.86
CA SER A 168 -6.37 24.59 -7.18
C SER A 168 -6.65 23.23 -7.82
N ALA A 169 -6.65 23.16 -9.16
CA ALA A 169 -6.76 21.88 -9.86
C ALA A 169 -5.58 20.93 -9.54
N ALA A 170 -4.36 21.47 -9.47
CA ALA A 170 -3.17 20.71 -9.09
C ALA A 170 -3.29 20.16 -7.66
N LEU A 171 -3.76 20.97 -6.71
CA LEU A 171 -3.99 20.56 -5.33
C LEU A 171 -5.02 19.42 -5.25
N VAL A 172 -6.13 19.54 -5.97
CA VAL A 172 -7.16 18.47 -6.03
C VAL A 172 -6.56 17.19 -6.63
N ARG A 173 -5.76 17.29 -7.69
CA ARG A 173 -5.12 16.12 -8.32
C ARG A 173 -4.08 15.47 -7.40
N ALA A 174 -3.25 16.26 -6.71
CA ALA A 174 -2.33 15.76 -5.69
C ALA A 174 -3.09 15.04 -4.55
N GLY A 175 -4.19 15.64 -4.09
CA GLY A 175 -5.13 15.04 -3.13
C GLY A 175 -5.65 13.67 -3.56
N LYS A 176 -6.14 13.59 -4.80
CA LYS A 176 -6.62 12.33 -5.39
C LYS A 176 -5.50 11.29 -5.51
N ALA A 177 -4.29 11.69 -5.89
CA ALA A 177 -3.15 10.80 -6.02
C ALA A 177 -2.75 10.20 -4.66
N SER A 178 -2.61 11.01 -3.62
CA SER A 178 -2.28 10.49 -2.27
C SER A 178 -3.34 9.52 -1.76
N LYS A 179 -4.63 9.87 -1.88
CA LYS A 179 -5.72 8.98 -1.45
C LYS A 179 -5.78 7.67 -2.23
N ARG A 180 -5.39 7.69 -3.50
CA ARG A 180 -5.30 6.48 -4.32
C ARG A 180 -4.16 5.59 -3.85
N ILE A 181 -2.96 6.15 -3.63
CA ILE A 181 -1.81 5.40 -3.10
C ILE A 181 -2.17 4.76 -1.76
N GLU A 182 -2.73 5.52 -0.84
CA GLU A 182 -3.17 5.04 0.48
C GLU A 182 -4.20 3.90 0.36
N ARG A 183 -5.18 4.04 -0.53
CA ARG A 183 -6.17 3.00 -0.78
C ARG A 183 -5.54 1.72 -1.34
N GLU A 184 -4.68 1.83 -2.33
CA GLU A 184 -4.02 0.68 -2.95
C GLU A 184 -3.10 -0.04 -1.95
N MET A 185 -2.39 0.70 -1.09
CA MET A 185 -1.63 0.10 0.01
C MET A 185 -2.54 -0.69 0.95
N HIS A 186 -3.64 -0.07 1.40
CA HIS A 186 -4.59 -0.74 2.28
C HIS A 186 -5.24 -1.97 1.63
N GLU A 187 -5.60 -1.90 0.34
CA GLU A 187 -6.16 -3.04 -0.40
C GLU A 187 -5.14 -4.19 -0.53
N ARG A 188 -3.86 -3.88 -0.75
CA ARG A 188 -2.79 -4.89 -0.77
C ARG A 188 -2.60 -5.55 0.59
N GLU A 189 -2.59 -4.78 1.67
CA GLU A 189 -2.50 -5.33 3.04
C GLU A 189 -3.67 -6.28 3.35
N GLU A 190 -4.89 -5.93 2.94
CA GLU A 190 -6.06 -6.78 3.11
C GLU A 190 -5.94 -8.07 2.30
N ILE A 191 -5.47 -7.99 1.05
CA ILE A 191 -5.21 -9.17 0.21
C ILE A 191 -4.13 -10.07 0.84
N ASP A 192 -3.05 -9.51 1.38
CA ASP A 192 -2.00 -10.30 2.04
C ASP A 192 -2.52 -11.00 3.31
N LYS A 193 -3.34 -10.32 4.11
CA LYS A 193 -4.07 -10.97 5.24
C LYS A 193 -4.93 -12.13 4.75
N MET A 194 -5.65 -11.96 3.63
CA MET A 194 -6.47 -13.02 3.05
C MET A 194 -5.63 -14.19 2.52
N LEU A 195 -4.49 -13.92 1.89
CA LEU A 195 -3.56 -14.96 1.42
C LEU A 195 -2.94 -15.74 2.58
N LYS A 196 -2.55 -15.05 3.66
CA LYS A 196 -2.07 -15.69 4.89
C LYS A 196 -3.12 -16.60 5.51
N LEU A 197 -4.38 -16.15 5.56
CA LEU A 197 -5.49 -16.96 6.05
C LEU A 197 -5.78 -18.15 5.12
N GLN A 198 -5.81 -17.94 3.81
CA GLN A 198 -6.00 -18.98 2.79
C GLN A 198 -4.99 -20.13 2.97
N ARG A 199 -3.71 -19.83 3.25
CA ARG A 199 -2.67 -20.85 3.46
C ARG A 199 -2.92 -21.75 4.69
N ARG A 200 -3.74 -21.30 5.65
CA ARG A 200 -4.14 -22.11 6.80
C ARG A 200 -5.23 -23.12 6.44
N PHE A 201 -6.02 -22.86 5.41
CA PHE A 201 -7.03 -23.79 4.93
C PHE A 201 -6.40 -24.93 4.14
N ASN A 202 -6.99 -26.13 4.22
CA ASN A 202 -6.55 -27.28 3.43
C ASN A 202 -6.59 -26.97 1.93
N ARG A 203 -5.56 -27.41 1.19
CA ARG A 203 -5.43 -27.16 -0.26
C ARG A 203 -6.55 -27.77 -1.10
N ASP A 204 -7.20 -28.81 -0.59
CA ASP A 204 -8.30 -29.50 -1.28
C ASP A 204 -9.62 -28.72 -1.22
N SER A 205 -9.66 -27.61 -0.48
CA SER A 205 -10.84 -26.74 -0.44
C SER A 205 -10.90 -25.87 -1.69
N LEU A 206 -12.05 -25.86 -2.37
CA LEU A 206 -12.36 -24.92 -3.46
C LEU A 206 -12.55 -23.47 -2.98
N LEU A 207 -12.44 -23.23 -1.66
CA LEU A 207 -12.57 -21.91 -1.05
C LEU A 207 -11.44 -21.00 -1.54
N VAL A 208 -11.78 -19.83 -2.08
CA VAL A 208 -10.80 -18.81 -2.49
C VAL A 208 -11.05 -17.53 -1.70
N LEU A 209 -10.23 -17.25 -0.69
CA LEU A 209 -10.39 -16.08 0.18
C LEU A 209 -9.80 -14.79 -0.40
N ALA A 210 -8.68 -14.88 -1.13
CA ALA A 210 -8.02 -13.70 -1.71
C ALA A 210 -8.74 -13.22 -2.97
N ARG A 211 -9.83 -12.46 -2.78
CA ARG A 211 -10.60 -11.81 -3.85
C ARG A 211 -10.61 -10.29 -3.66
N PRO A 212 -10.55 -9.50 -4.75
CA PRO A 212 -10.71 -8.06 -4.66
C PRO A 212 -12.00 -7.69 -3.92
N GLY A 213 -11.90 -6.78 -2.96
CA GLY A 213 -13.04 -6.29 -2.17
C GLY A 213 -13.47 -7.16 -0.98
N ARG A 214 -12.99 -8.41 -0.86
CA ARG A 214 -13.30 -9.26 0.29
C ARG A 214 -12.47 -8.86 1.51
N LYS A 215 -13.14 -8.62 2.63
CA LYS A 215 -12.51 -8.27 3.92
C LYS A 215 -12.95 -9.23 5.01
N LEU A 216 -12.03 -9.65 5.88
CA LEU A 216 -12.39 -10.40 7.08
C LEU A 216 -12.90 -9.41 8.14
N LEU A 217 -14.17 -9.54 8.51
CA LEU A 217 -14.81 -8.69 9.51
C LEU A 217 -14.64 -9.26 10.91
N LYS A 218 -14.74 -10.59 11.06
CA LYS A 218 -14.61 -11.25 12.37
C LYS A 218 -14.19 -12.71 12.22
N ALA A 219 -13.39 -13.20 13.16
CA ALA A 219 -13.09 -14.61 13.33
C ALA A 219 -13.30 -15.00 14.79
N GLN A 220 -14.09 -16.05 15.06
CA GLN A 220 -14.48 -16.44 16.42
C GLN A 220 -14.62 -17.96 16.53
N LEU A 221 -14.27 -18.53 17.69
CA LEU A 221 -14.62 -19.90 18.03
C LEU A 221 -16.05 -19.91 18.59
N LEU A 222 -16.93 -20.71 17.97
CA LEU A 222 -18.34 -20.85 18.35
C LEU A 222 -18.70 -22.32 18.51
N ARG A 223 -19.75 -22.63 19.28
CA ARG A 223 -20.25 -23.99 19.44
C ARG A 223 -21.38 -24.21 18.45
N ARG A 224 -21.12 -24.99 17.41
CA ARG A 224 -22.16 -25.36 16.46
C ARG A 224 -23.03 -26.47 17.03
N ARG A 225 -24.33 -26.22 17.11
CA ARG A 225 -25.31 -27.22 17.51
C ARG A 225 -25.67 -28.11 16.33
N GLY A 226 -25.26 -29.38 16.39
CA GLY A 226 -25.66 -30.40 15.43
C GLY A 226 -26.86 -31.21 15.93
N HIS A 227 -27.45 -32.03 15.06
CA HIS A 227 -28.59 -32.89 15.39
C HIS A 227 -28.27 -33.94 16.49
N ARG A 228 -26.99 -34.30 16.68
CA ARG A 228 -26.56 -35.35 17.64
C ARG A 228 -25.40 -34.95 18.55
N SER A 229 -24.75 -33.82 18.31
CA SER A 229 -23.60 -33.36 19.10
C SER A 229 -23.34 -31.88 18.87
N GLU A 230 -22.93 -31.17 19.92
CA GLU A 230 -22.29 -29.86 19.79
C GLU A 230 -20.82 -30.03 19.44
N ARG A 231 -20.31 -29.17 18.57
CA ARG A 231 -18.89 -29.15 18.20
C ARG A 231 -18.39 -27.71 18.17
N GLU A 232 -17.21 -27.47 18.74
CA GLU A 232 -16.53 -26.20 18.56
C GLU A 232 -16.02 -26.09 17.13
N VAL A 233 -16.38 -24.98 16.48
CA VAL A 233 -15.98 -24.64 15.12
C VAL A 233 -15.48 -23.21 15.08
N ARG A 234 -14.53 -22.92 14.20
CA ARG A 234 -14.07 -21.56 13.97
C ARG A 234 -14.88 -20.95 12.82
N VAL A 235 -15.55 -19.85 13.11
CA VAL A 235 -16.41 -19.12 12.17
C VAL A 235 -15.70 -17.85 11.74
N PHE A 236 -15.64 -17.64 10.43
CA PHE A 236 -15.06 -16.48 9.76
C PHE A 236 -16.17 -15.73 9.03
N LEU A 237 -16.44 -14.51 9.46
CA LEU A 237 -17.33 -13.58 8.80
C LEU A 237 -16.50 -12.64 7.93
N PHE A 238 -16.67 -12.75 6.62
CA PHE A 238 -16.16 -11.83 5.62
C PHE A 238 -17.25 -10.84 5.19
N SER A 239 -16.88 -9.83 4.40
CA SER A 239 -17.81 -8.81 3.88
C SER A 239 -18.90 -9.35 2.95
N ASP A 240 -18.67 -10.50 2.30
CA ASP A 240 -19.56 -11.12 1.32
C ASP A 240 -19.83 -12.62 1.61
N LEU A 241 -19.14 -13.18 2.61
CA LEU A 241 -19.06 -14.61 2.82
C LEU A 241 -19.02 -14.96 4.32
N LEU A 242 -19.68 -16.06 4.70
CA LEU A 242 -19.52 -16.70 5.99
C LEU A 242 -18.93 -18.09 5.79
N VAL A 243 -17.82 -18.40 6.46
CA VAL A 243 -17.17 -19.70 6.42
C VAL A 243 -17.10 -20.26 7.82
N TYR A 244 -17.36 -21.55 8.01
CA TYR A 244 -16.98 -22.24 9.23
C TYR A 244 -16.07 -23.42 8.92
N ALA A 245 -15.12 -23.64 9.83
CA ALA A 245 -14.09 -24.64 9.68
C ALA A 245 -13.83 -25.35 11.01
N ASP A 246 -13.42 -26.61 10.90
CA ASP A 246 -12.79 -27.30 12.02
C ASP A 246 -11.31 -26.88 12.06
N GLU A 247 -10.76 -26.69 13.25
CA GLU A 247 -9.34 -26.41 13.45
C GLU A 247 -8.65 -27.64 14.01
N ALA A 248 -7.69 -28.19 13.25
CA ALA A 248 -6.87 -29.29 13.71
C ALA A 248 -5.86 -28.80 14.77
N ALA A 249 -5.33 -29.70 15.59
CA ALA A 249 -4.30 -29.39 16.59
C ALA A 249 -3.04 -28.74 15.98
N SER A 250 -2.78 -28.95 14.68
CA SER A 250 -1.70 -28.31 13.92
C SER A 250 -1.97 -26.85 13.52
N GLY A 251 -3.16 -26.31 13.83
CA GLY A 251 -3.59 -24.96 13.43
C GLY A 251 -4.11 -24.87 11.98
N ARG A 252 -4.15 -25.99 11.25
CA ARG A 252 -4.77 -26.09 9.93
C ARG A 252 -6.30 -26.05 10.03
N LEU A 253 -6.92 -25.35 9.09
CA LEU A 253 -8.36 -25.15 9.00
C LEU A 253 -8.94 -26.07 7.91
N ILE A 254 -9.98 -26.82 8.28
CA ILE A 254 -10.73 -27.67 7.35
C ILE A 254 -12.06 -26.99 7.09
N CYS A 255 -12.23 -26.40 5.91
CA CYS A 255 -13.51 -25.78 5.54
C CYS A 255 -14.62 -26.83 5.56
N ARG A 256 -15.68 -26.55 6.33
CA ARG A 256 -16.86 -27.42 6.45
C ARG A 256 -18.10 -26.84 5.79
N GLY A 257 -18.14 -25.53 5.62
CA GLY A 257 -19.16 -24.87 4.82
C GLY A 257 -18.83 -23.43 4.52
N GLU A 258 -19.34 -22.99 3.38
CA GLU A 258 -19.18 -21.65 2.81
C GLU A 258 -20.58 -21.14 2.44
N PHE A 259 -20.92 -19.93 2.90
CA PHE A 259 -22.22 -19.34 2.65
C PHE A 259 -22.08 -17.91 2.16
N SER A 260 -22.64 -17.61 0.98
CA SER A 260 -22.71 -16.23 0.50
C SER A 260 -23.69 -15.42 1.35
N LEU A 261 -23.25 -14.28 1.88
CA LEU A 261 -24.08 -13.44 2.73
C LEU A 261 -25.31 -12.88 2.00
N HIS A 262 -25.27 -12.75 0.68
CA HIS A 262 -26.42 -12.32 -0.13
C HIS A 262 -27.61 -13.30 -0.05
N ARG A 263 -27.34 -14.56 0.30
CA ARG A 263 -28.35 -15.62 0.45
C ARG A 263 -28.54 -16.04 1.91
N CYS A 264 -27.87 -15.39 2.86
CA CYS A 264 -27.94 -15.75 4.27
C CYS A 264 -28.85 -14.83 5.08
N ARG A 265 -29.52 -15.40 6.07
CA ARG A 265 -30.17 -14.65 7.16
C ARG A 265 -29.68 -15.18 8.50
N ALA A 266 -29.49 -14.27 9.45
CA ALA A 266 -29.16 -14.60 10.81
C ALA A 266 -30.33 -14.15 11.69
N ASP A 267 -30.94 -15.10 12.38
CA ASP A 267 -32.08 -14.87 13.26
C ASP A 267 -31.73 -15.40 14.66
N PRO A 268 -32.27 -14.81 15.74
CA PRO A 268 -32.18 -15.42 17.06
C PRO A 268 -32.73 -16.85 17.00
N ALA A 269 -32.03 -17.80 17.62
CA ALA A 269 -32.55 -19.16 17.68
C ALA A 269 -33.89 -19.19 18.44
N PRO A 270 -34.86 -20.02 18.02
CA PRO A 270 -36.11 -20.15 18.74
C PRO A 270 -35.85 -20.63 20.17
N LEU A 271 -36.46 -19.95 21.14
CA LEU A 271 -36.37 -20.29 22.56
C LEU A 271 -36.85 -21.74 22.77
N ARG A 272 -35.93 -22.65 23.08
CA ARG A 272 -36.28 -24.02 23.49
C ARG A 272 -36.46 -24.04 25.00
N THR A 273 -37.60 -24.55 25.45
CA THR A 273 -37.91 -24.72 26.88
C THR A 273 -36.83 -25.57 27.54
N GLY A 274 -36.15 -25.00 28.55
CA GLY A 274 -35.07 -25.66 29.30
C GLY A 274 -33.64 -25.41 28.80
N ASP A 275 -33.43 -24.54 27.80
CA ASP A 275 -32.09 -24.20 27.30
C ASP A 275 -31.61 -22.83 27.83
N PRO A 276 -30.68 -22.80 28.80
CA PRO A 276 -30.17 -21.56 29.38
C PRO A 276 -29.30 -20.74 28.40
N GLU A 277 -28.81 -21.32 27.30
CA GLU A 277 -27.99 -20.62 26.29
C GLU A 277 -28.80 -20.09 25.10
N ALA A 278 -30.09 -20.43 24.99
CA ALA A 278 -30.98 -19.97 23.91
C ALA A 278 -30.93 -18.46 23.60
N PRO A 279 -30.83 -17.52 24.56
CA PRO A 279 -30.72 -16.09 24.24
C PRO A 279 -29.38 -15.67 23.61
N ARG A 280 -28.39 -16.57 23.55
CA ARG A 280 -27.06 -16.33 22.95
C ARG A 280 -26.82 -17.14 21.67
N THR A 281 -27.76 -17.99 21.27
CA THR A 281 -27.65 -18.81 20.06
C THR A 281 -28.21 -18.08 18.85
N ILE A 282 -27.48 -18.11 17.74
CA ILE A 282 -27.88 -17.52 16.46
C ILE A 282 -28.13 -18.63 15.45
N GLN A 283 -29.30 -18.61 14.82
CA GLN A 283 -29.61 -19.48 13.71
C GLN A 283 -29.23 -18.80 12.38
N ILE A 284 -28.35 -19.45 11.62
CA ILE A 284 -27.92 -19.00 10.30
C ILE A 284 -28.62 -19.86 9.25
N ARG A 285 -29.35 -19.22 8.34
CA ARG A 285 -30.15 -19.86 7.29
C ARG A 285 -29.68 -19.43 5.91
N SER A 286 -29.44 -20.40 5.04
CA SER A 286 -29.22 -20.24 3.60
C SER A 286 -30.20 -21.16 2.83
N PRO A 287 -30.39 -20.99 1.51
CA PRO A 287 -31.36 -21.81 0.75
C PRO A 287 -31.02 -23.31 0.73
N GLU A 288 -29.76 -23.66 0.97
CA GLU A 288 -29.27 -25.04 0.89
C GLU A 288 -29.01 -25.65 2.29
N TYR A 289 -28.80 -24.82 3.32
CA TYR A 289 -28.43 -25.27 4.66
C TYR A 289 -28.86 -24.30 5.77
N SER A 290 -29.14 -24.84 6.96
CA SER A 290 -29.28 -24.06 8.20
C SER A 290 -28.43 -24.66 9.33
N PHE A 291 -27.92 -23.82 10.22
CA PHE A 291 -27.18 -24.25 11.40
C PHE A 291 -27.28 -23.23 12.54
N GLU A 292 -27.07 -23.68 13.77
CA GLU A 292 -27.09 -22.87 15.00
C GLU A 292 -25.67 -22.77 15.58
N VAL A 293 -25.25 -21.57 16.00
CA VAL A 293 -23.94 -21.26 16.61
C VAL A 293 -24.06 -20.29 17.78
#